data_AF-A0A2V4PDG6-F1
#
_entry.id   AF-A0A2V4PDG6-F1
#
_cell.length_a   1.000
_cell.length_b   1.000
_cell.length_c   1.000
_cell.angle_alpha   90.00
_cell.angle_beta   90.00
_cell.angle_gamma   90.00
#
_symmetry.space_group_name_H-M   'P 1'
#
loop_
_entity.id
_entity.type
_entity.pdbx_description
1 polymer ?
#
loop_
_entity_poly.entity_id
_entity_poly.type
_entity_poly.pdbx_seq_one_letter_code
_entity_poly.pdbx_strand_id
1 'polypeptide(L)'
;MRLFLATTKLLLLLATSNCFAYTPTSSPEGMYRTFEKNYKDMALATCITTAYKYDVNVGIDAGSSVSAMRDWTYYDMEKSPLAVKALVEKYLARDYTNPLAESQIKGIKFDLLKCLDMYHSKELDALTKKVVTHPNHTYMQNIKKP
;
A
#
# COMPACT_ATOMS: atom_id res chain seq x y z
N MET A 1 -24.50 71.06 -40.08
CA MET A 1 -23.12 70.52 -40.02
C MET A 1 -23.21 69.04 -39.61
N ARG A 2 -22.51 68.16 -40.33
CA ARG A 2 -22.75 66.71 -40.42
C ARG A 2 -22.58 65.96 -39.08
N LEU A 3 -23.54 65.11 -38.71
CA LEU A 3 -23.37 64.10 -37.65
C LEU A 3 -22.52 62.95 -38.21
N PHE A 4 -21.32 62.74 -37.67
CA PHE A 4 -20.50 61.57 -37.97
C PHE A 4 -20.89 60.43 -37.02
N LEU A 5 -21.51 59.37 -37.56
CA LEU A 5 -21.68 58.10 -36.87
C LEU A 5 -20.36 57.32 -36.98
N ALA A 6 -19.60 57.25 -35.88
CA ALA A 6 -18.44 56.37 -35.80
C ALA A 6 -18.91 54.96 -35.39
N THR A 7 -18.85 54.00 -36.31
CA THR A 7 -19.12 52.60 -36.03
C THR A 7 -17.89 51.93 -35.42
N THR A 8 -17.91 51.68 -34.11
CA THR A 8 -16.84 50.93 -33.43
C THR A 8 -16.98 49.43 -33.73
N LYS A 9 -16.04 48.86 -34.50
CA LYS A 9 -15.97 47.40 -34.69
C LYS A 9 -15.38 46.75 -33.43
N LEU A 10 -16.19 46.01 -32.69
CA LEU A 10 -15.75 45.20 -31.56
C LEU A 10 -15.14 43.89 -32.08
N LEU A 11 -13.82 43.73 -31.93
CA LEU A 11 -13.10 42.51 -32.31
C LEU A 11 -13.11 41.54 -31.12
N LEU A 12 -13.83 40.42 -31.24
CA LEU A 12 -13.87 39.38 -30.20
C LEU A 12 -12.64 38.46 -30.34
N LEU A 13 -11.67 38.59 -29.44
CA LEU A 13 -10.53 37.68 -29.34
C LEU A 13 -10.95 36.43 -28.54
N LEU A 14 -11.19 35.32 -29.25
CA LEU A 14 -11.36 34.01 -28.62
C LEU A 14 -9.99 33.48 -28.18
N ALA A 15 -9.68 33.63 -26.89
CA ALA A 15 -8.55 32.97 -26.26
C ALA A 15 -8.89 31.49 -26.05
N THR A 16 -8.33 30.60 -26.88
CA THR A 16 -8.37 29.16 -26.63
C THR A 16 -7.43 28.83 -25.47
N SER A 17 -7.98 28.67 -24.27
CA SER A 17 -7.24 28.09 -23.14
C SER A 17 -6.85 26.65 -23.48
N ASN A 18 -5.58 26.45 -23.86
CA ASN A 18 -4.96 25.13 -23.86
C ASN A 18 -4.70 24.73 -22.39
N CYS A 19 -5.73 24.28 -21.70
CA CYS A 19 -5.56 23.60 -20.41
C CYS A 19 -4.94 22.22 -20.68
N PHE A 20 -3.62 22.14 -20.65
CA PHE A 20 -2.95 20.86 -20.46
C PHE A 20 -3.26 20.38 -19.04
N ALA A 21 -4.02 19.30 -18.89
CA ALA A 21 -4.18 18.63 -17.62
C ALA A 21 -2.84 18.02 -17.21
N TYR A 22 -2.08 18.71 -16.38
CA TYR A 22 -0.89 18.15 -15.75
C TYR A 22 -1.33 17.17 -14.66
N THR A 23 -1.28 15.87 -14.97
CA THR A 23 -1.27 14.82 -13.94
C THR A 23 0.18 14.57 -13.56
N PRO A 24 0.65 14.98 -12.37
CA PRO A 24 1.97 14.57 -11.92
C PRO A 24 2.02 13.04 -11.90
N THR A 25 3.15 12.47 -12.33
CA THR A 25 3.38 11.03 -12.19
C THR A 25 3.28 10.67 -10.70
N SER A 26 2.26 9.92 -10.31
CA SER A 26 2.10 9.48 -8.92
C SER A 26 3.08 8.35 -8.64
N SER A 27 4.13 8.62 -7.88
CA SER A 27 5.01 7.58 -7.33
C SER A 27 4.29 6.80 -6.22
N PRO A 28 4.64 5.51 -6.00
CA PRO A 28 4.11 4.77 -4.85
C PRO A 28 4.41 5.48 -3.52
N GLU A 29 3.37 5.70 -2.72
CA GLU A 29 3.47 6.35 -1.41
C GLU A 29 4.33 5.55 -0.41
N GLY A 30 4.50 4.24 -0.61
CA GLY A 30 5.32 3.38 0.23
C GLY A 30 6.75 3.88 0.40
N MET A 31 7.35 4.45 -0.65
CA MET A 31 8.71 5.00 -0.60
C MET A 31 8.87 6.16 0.38
N TYR A 32 7.77 6.87 0.69
CA TYR A 32 7.72 8.01 1.60
C TYR A 32 7.20 7.65 3.00
N ARG A 33 6.73 6.42 3.20
CA ARG A 33 6.37 5.91 4.53
C ARG A 33 7.62 5.53 5.31
N THR A 34 7.45 5.46 6.63
CA THR A 34 8.54 5.04 7.52
C THR A 34 8.83 3.54 7.37
N PHE A 35 10.06 3.13 7.67
CA PHE A 35 10.47 1.72 7.64
C PHE A 35 9.58 0.85 8.53
N GLU A 36 9.14 1.36 9.67
CA GLU A 36 8.16 0.68 10.52
C GLU A 36 6.87 0.35 9.76
N LYS A 37 6.29 1.35 9.07
CA LYS A 37 5.04 1.17 8.32
C LYS A 37 5.23 0.19 7.17
N ASN A 38 6.28 0.36 6.38
CA ASN A 38 6.58 -0.54 5.26
C ASN A 38 6.85 -1.98 5.73
N TYR A 39 7.47 -2.16 6.91
CA TYR A 39 7.66 -3.49 7.49
C TYR A 39 6.33 -4.15 7.89
N LYS A 40 5.41 -3.39 8.49
CA LYS A 40 4.07 -3.87 8.82
C LYS A 40 3.26 -4.19 7.54
N ASP A 41 3.36 -3.35 6.52
CA ASP A 41 2.75 -3.56 5.20
C ASP A 41 3.32 -4.83 4.52
N MET A 42 4.65 -5.05 4.61
CA MET A 42 5.31 -6.26 4.13
C MET A 42 4.79 -7.52 4.82
N ALA A 43 4.63 -7.48 6.15
CA ALA A 43 4.08 -8.61 6.91
C ALA A 43 2.62 -8.91 6.51
N LEU A 44 1.80 -7.87 6.30
CA LEU A 44 0.42 -8.03 5.82
C LEU A 44 0.39 -8.67 4.43
N ALA A 45 1.19 -8.17 3.49
CA ALA A 45 1.27 -8.73 2.14
C ALA A 45 1.79 -10.19 2.16
N THR A 46 2.71 -10.51 3.07
CA THR A 46 3.17 -11.89 3.30
C THR A 46 2.04 -12.79 3.82
N CYS A 47 1.22 -12.28 4.74
CA CYS A 47 0.04 -13.00 5.22
C CYS A 47 -0.93 -13.32 4.09
N ILE A 48 -1.28 -12.31 3.28
CA ILE A 48 -2.19 -12.47 2.13
C ILE A 48 -1.62 -13.50 1.15
N THR A 49 -0.35 -13.38 0.79
CA THR A 49 0.32 -14.35 -0.10
C THR A 49 0.25 -15.78 0.45
N THR A 50 0.43 -15.96 1.76
CA THR A 50 0.37 -17.28 2.41
C THR A 50 -1.05 -17.83 2.48
N ALA A 51 -2.01 -16.97 2.78
CA ALA A 51 -3.40 -17.35 2.94
C ALA A 51 -4.04 -17.80 1.61
N TYR A 52 -3.67 -17.12 0.52
CA TYR A 52 -4.15 -17.39 -0.83
C TYR A 52 -3.10 -18.12 -1.68
N LYS A 53 -2.22 -18.93 -1.08
CA LYS A 53 -1.07 -19.57 -1.75
C LYS A 53 -1.36 -20.40 -3.01
N TYR A 54 -2.61 -20.77 -3.25
CA TYR A 54 -3.03 -21.52 -4.44
C TYR A 54 -3.67 -20.65 -5.51
N ASP A 55 -3.92 -19.37 -5.24
CA ASP A 55 -4.32 -18.37 -6.22
C ASP A 55 -3.06 -17.69 -6.78
N VAL A 56 -2.76 -18.02 -8.03
CA VAL A 56 -1.55 -17.53 -8.72
C VAL A 56 -1.59 -16.01 -8.89
N ASN A 57 -2.75 -15.41 -9.15
CA ASN A 57 -2.86 -13.96 -9.37
C ASN A 57 -2.61 -13.21 -8.06
N VAL A 58 -3.18 -13.69 -6.95
CA VAL A 58 -2.91 -13.14 -5.62
C VAL A 58 -1.44 -13.32 -5.26
N GLY A 59 -0.86 -14.49 -5.54
CA GLY A 59 0.55 -14.75 -5.32
C GLY A 59 1.48 -13.81 -6.08
N ILE A 60 1.17 -13.54 -7.35
CA ILE A 60 1.93 -12.60 -8.20
C ILE A 60 1.83 -11.17 -7.63
N ASP A 61 0.63 -10.69 -7.35
CA ASP A 61 0.41 -9.30 -6.96
C ASP A 61 0.92 -9.01 -5.53
N ALA A 62 0.45 -9.80 -4.55
CA ALA A 62 0.86 -9.64 -3.15
C ALA A 62 2.34 -9.99 -2.95
N GLY A 63 2.86 -11.01 -3.64
CA GLY A 63 4.27 -11.39 -3.57
C GLY A 63 5.20 -10.34 -4.19
N SER A 64 4.79 -9.71 -5.30
CA SER A 64 5.53 -8.57 -5.87
C SER A 64 5.51 -7.37 -4.93
N SER A 65 4.39 -7.12 -4.25
CA SER A 65 4.27 -6.07 -3.23
C SER A 65 5.21 -6.32 -2.03
N VAL A 66 5.37 -7.57 -1.57
CA VAL A 66 6.36 -7.93 -0.55
C VAL A 66 7.78 -7.56 -1.00
N SER A 67 8.12 -7.84 -2.26
CA SER A 67 9.45 -7.53 -2.82
C SER A 67 9.72 -6.03 -2.83
N ALA A 68 8.75 -5.21 -3.24
CA ALA A 68 8.88 -3.76 -3.21
C ALA A 68 9.06 -3.22 -1.77
N MET A 69 8.29 -3.74 -0.80
CA MET A 69 8.43 -3.31 0.60
C MET A 69 9.78 -3.70 1.20
N ARG A 70 10.34 -4.85 0.82
CA ARG A 70 11.70 -5.25 1.22
C ARG A 70 12.74 -4.23 0.77
N ASP A 71 12.58 -3.67 -0.42
CA ASP A 71 13.50 -2.65 -0.95
C ASP A 71 13.31 -1.29 -0.25
N TRP A 72 12.13 -1.03 0.30
CA TRP A 72 11.77 0.25 0.93
C TRP A 72 11.78 0.23 2.46
N THR A 73 12.31 -0.82 3.09
CA THR A 73 12.46 -0.90 4.56
C THR A 73 13.80 -1.51 4.96
N TYR A 74 14.35 -1.09 6.10
CA TYR A 74 15.58 -1.64 6.67
C TYR A 74 15.29 -2.43 7.92
N TYR A 75 15.58 -3.72 7.88
CA TYR A 75 15.30 -4.66 8.98
C TYR A 75 16.30 -5.82 9.00
N ASP A 76 16.32 -6.57 10.11
CA ASP A 76 17.13 -7.78 10.28
C ASP A 76 16.61 -8.90 9.35
N MET A 77 17.25 -9.06 8.20
CA MET A 77 16.89 -10.06 7.18
C MET A 77 17.20 -11.50 7.60
N GLU A 78 18.02 -11.72 8.63
CA GLU A 78 18.30 -13.05 9.15
C GLU A 78 17.17 -13.53 10.07
N LYS A 79 16.67 -12.63 10.93
CA LYS A 79 15.65 -12.99 11.94
C LYS A 79 14.22 -12.81 11.46
N SER A 80 13.97 -11.79 10.63
CA SER A 80 12.60 -11.39 10.26
C SER A 80 11.84 -12.45 9.45
N PRO A 81 12.39 -13.09 8.40
CA PRO A 81 11.60 -13.98 7.54
C PRO A 81 10.93 -15.13 8.30
N LEU A 82 11.68 -15.80 9.18
CA LEU A 82 11.15 -16.88 10.01
C LEU A 82 10.14 -16.37 11.04
N ALA A 83 10.39 -15.21 11.65
CA ALA A 83 9.49 -14.61 12.64
C ALA A 83 8.16 -14.17 12.03
N VAL A 84 8.19 -13.55 10.84
CA VAL A 84 6.97 -13.17 10.09
C VAL A 84 6.21 -14.42 9.68
N LYS A 85 6.88 -15.44 9.12
CA LYS A 85 6.24 -16.71 8.76
C LYS A 85 5.51 -17.34 9.95
N ALA A 86 6.18 -17.46 11.10
CA ALA A 86 5.57 -18.02 12.29
C ALA A 86 4.36 -17.21 12.79
N LEU A 87 4.43 -15.88 12.72
CA LEU A 87 3.31 -15.01 13.10
C LEU A 87 2.12 -15.16 12.15
N VAL A 88 2.38 -15.23 10.84
CA VAL A 88 1.36 -15.46 9.81
C VAL A 88 0.67 -16.81 10.05
N GLU A 89 1.43 -17.89 10.21
CA GLU A 89 0.90 -19.23 10.46
C GLU A 89 0.03 -19.26 11.74
N LYS A 90 0.48 -18.60 12.82
CA LYS A 90 -0.29 -18.46 14.06
C LYS A 90 -1.66 -17.80 13.82
N TYR A 91 -1.72 -16.75 13.01
CA TYR A 91 -2.98 -16.02 12.77
C TYR A 91 -3.90 -16.77 11.79
N LEU A 92 -3.35 -17.36 10.73
CA LEU A 92 -4.13 -18.13 9.76
C LEU A 92 -4.74 -19.40 10.36
N ALA A 93 -4.09 -20.00 11.36
CA ALA A 93 -4.58 -21.16 12.09
C ALA A 93 -5.75 -20.87 13.05
N ARG A 94 -6.11 -19.60 13.28
CA ARG A 94 -7.25 -19.27 14.16
C ARG A 94 -8.57 -19.72 13.56
N ASP A 95 -9.45 -20.23 14.41
CA ASP A 95 -10.81 -20.59 14.03
C ASP A 95 -11.73 -19.36 14.09
N TYR A 96 -12.14 -18.88 12.92
CA TYR A 96 -13.04 -17.72 12.75
C TYR A 96 -14.42 -18.18 12.27
N THR A 97 -14.77 -19.46 12.49
CA THR A 97 -16.07 -20.02 12.11
C THR A 97 -17.19 -19.17 12.70
N ASN A 98 -18.05 -18.67 11.82
CA ASN A 98 -19.22 -17.90 12.19
C ASN A 98 -20.46 -18.58 11.60
N PRO A 99 -21.29 -19.26 12.43
CA PRO A 99 -22.48 -19.96 11.95
C PRO A 99 -23.46 -19.08 11.17
N LEU A 100 -23.53 -17.78 11.48
CA LEU A 100 -24.39 -16.85 10.76
C LEU A 100 -23.84 -16.56 9.36
N ALA A 101 -22.52 -16.40 9.22
CA ALA A 101 -21.88 -16.20 7.92
C ALA A 101 -21.97 -17.47 7.06
N GLU A 102 -21.75 -18.65 7.66
CA GLU A 102 -21.88 -19.95 6.98
C GLU A 102 -23.29 -20.23 6.45
N SER A 103 -24.33 -19.66 7.09
CA SER A 103 -25.71 -19.75 6.59
C SER A 103 -25.92 -18.98 5.28
N GLN A 104 -25.08 -18.00 4.99
CA GLN A 104 -25.16 -17.13 3.81
C GLN A 104 -24.18 -17.57 2.72
N ILE A 105 -22.95 -17.91 3.11
CA ILE A 105 -21.87 -18.32 2.22
C ILE A 105 -21.10 -19.45 2.90
N LYS A 106 -21.11 -20.63 2.29
CA LYS A 106 -20.48 -21.83 2.84
C LYS A 106 -18.96 -21.80 2.68
N GLY A 107 -18.26 -22.25 3.70
CA GLY A 107 -16.81 -22.47 3.67
C GLY A 107 -15.97 -21.20 3.75
N ILE A 108 -16.52 -20.10 4.31
CA ILE A 108 -15.73 -18.88 4.53
C ILE A 108 -14.73 -19.13 5.66
N LYS A 109 -13.44 -18.91 5.35
CA LYS A 109 -12.35 -19.03 6.32
C LYS A 109 -11.97 -17.72 7.00
N PHE A 110 -12.43 -16.58 6.48
CA PHE A 110 -12.07 -15.23 6.94
C PHE A 110 -10.55 -14.96 6.92
N ASP A 111 -9.85 -15.52 5.94
CA ASP A 111 -8.38 -15.46 5.90
C ASP A 111 -7.83 -14.02 5.77
N LEU A 112 -8.44 -13.16 4.94
CA LEU A 112 -8.08 -11.73 4.89
C LEU A 112 -8.30 -11.04 6.24
N LEU A 113 -9.39 -11.34 6.95
CA LEU A 113 -9.67 -10.76 8.27
C LEU A 113 -8.60 -11.18 9.29
N LYS A 114 -8.17 -12.45 9.27
CA LYS A 114 -7.05 -12.92 10.11
C LYS A 114 -5.75 -12.16 9.79
N CYS A 115 -5.50 -11.84 8.53
CA CYS A 115 -4.35 -11.02 8.14
C CYS A 115 -4.45 -9.57 8.62
N LEU A 116 -5.65 -8.98 8.61
CA LEU A 116 -5.89 -7.66 9.21
C LEU A 116 -5.67 -7.68 10.72
N ASP A 117 -6.14 -8.71 11.42
CA ASP A 117 -5.90 -8.87 12.85
C ASP A 117 -4.42 -9.08 13.17
N MET A 118 -3.68 -9.77 12.29
CA MET A 118 -2.23 -9.91 12.41
C MET A 118 -1.54 -8.55 12.23
N TYR A 119 -1.96 -7.76 11.24
CA TYR A 119 -1.42 -6.43 10.99
C TYR A 119 -1.61 -5.46 12.18
N HIS A 120 -2.74 -5.57 12.88
CA HIS A 120 -3.03 -4.76 14.07
C HIS A 120 -2.56 -5.39 15.40
N SER A 121 -1.82 -6.49 15.35
CA SER A 121 -1.44 -7.24 16.56
C SER A 121 -0.33 -6.58 17.37
N LYS A 122 -0.36 -6.80 18.69
CA LYS A 122 0.74 -6.43 19.59
C LYS A 122 2.00 -7.23 19.28
N GLU A 123 1.84 -8.47 18.79
CA GLU A 123 2.94 -9.33 18.38
C GLU A 123 3.68 -8.78 17.16
N LEU A 124 2.98 -8.29 16.13
CA LEU A 124 3.61 -7.64 14.99
C LEU A 124 4.28 -6.34 15.42
N ASP A 125 3.65 -5.56 16.30
CA ASP A 125 4.25 -4.34 16.83
C ASP A 125 5.56 -4.62 17.59
N ALA A 126 5.56 -5.62 18.46
CA ALA A 126 6.75 -6.04 19.20
C ALA A 126 7.84 -6.59 18.26
N LEU A 127 7.47 -7.39 17.25
CA LEU A 127 8.41 -7.88 16.24
C LEU A 127 9.03 -6.70 15.47
N THR A 128 8.22 -5.75 15.03
CA THR A 128 8.65 -4.58 14.27
C THR A 128 9.69 -3.78 15.06
N LYS A 129 9.42 -3.50 16.34
CA LYS A 129 10.37 -2.81 17.25
C LYS A 129 11.69 -3.56 17.44
N LYS A 130 11.66 -4.90 17.37
CA LYS A 130 12.83 -5.75 17.55
C LYS A 130 13.73 -5.81 16.33
N VAL A 131 13.17 -5.76 15.12
CA VAL A 131 13.92 -6.09 13.88
C VAL A 131 14.08 -4.93 12.92
N VAL A 132 13.25 -3.88 12.98
CA VAL A 132 13.38 -2.72 12.10
C VAL A 132 14.45 -1.78 12.63
N THR A 133 15.38 -1.40 11.76
CA THR A 133 16.45 -0.45 12.08
C THR A 133 16.01 0.95 11.64
N HIS A 134 16.24 1.97 12.48
CA HIS A 134 15.81 3.36 12.22
C HIS A 134 14.31 3.47 11.83
N PRO A 135 13.37 3.01 12.67
CA PRO A 135 11.96 2.80 12.31
C PRO A 135 11.24 4.04 11.76
N ASN A 136 11.70 5.24 12.10
CA ASN A 136 11.13 6.51 11.68
C ASN A 136 11.72 7.08 10.37
N HIS A 137 12.74 6.44 9.80
CA HIS A 137 13.33 6.84 8.52
C HIS A 137 12.49 6.32 7.34
N THR A 138 12.63 6.95 6.19
CA THR A 138 11.95 6.56 4.95
C THR A 138 12.97 6.18 3.87
N TYR A 139 12.53 5.43 2.87
CA TYR A 139 13.41 5.02 1.77
C TYR A 139 13.94 6.24 1.00
N MET A 140 13.06 7.19 0.69
CA MET A 140 13.40 8.42 -0.04
C MET A 140 14.42 9.31 0.67
N GLN A 141 14.55 9.24 2.01
CA GLN A 141 15.61 9.95 2.74
C GLN A 141 17.00 9.39 2.46
N ASN A 142 17.09 8.11 2.11
CA ASN A 142 18.36 7.40 1.92
C ASN A 142 18.83 7.38 0.46
N ILE A 143 17.95 7.72 -0.50
CA ILE A 143 18.36 7.87 -1.90
C ILE A 143 19.11 9.20 -2.02
N LYS A 144 20.39 9.15 -2.42
CA LYS A 144 21.11 10.36 -2.82
C LYS A 144 20.33 11.02 -3.96
N LYS A 145 19.91 12.27 -3.75
CA LYS A 145 19.44 13.10 -4.88
C LYS A 145 20.63 13.26 -5.85
N PRO A 146 20.41 13.12 -7.17
CA PRO A 146 21.45 13.30 -8.17
C PRO A 146 22.12 14.68 -8.06
#